data_AF-A0AA41Z385-F1
#
_entry.id   AF-A0AA41Z385-F1
#
_cell.length_a   1.000
_cell.length_b   1.000
_cell.length_c   1.000
_cell.angle_alpha   90.00
_cell.angle_beta   90.00
_cell.angle_gamma   90.00
#
_symmetry.space_group_name_H-M   'P 1'
#
loop_
_entity.id
_entity.type
_entity.pdbx_description
1 polymer ?
#
loop_
_entity_poly.entity_id
_entity_poly.type
_entity_poly.pdbx_seq_one_letter_code
_entity_poly.pdbx_strand_id
1 'polypeptide(L)'
;MRPKISDSAHASNSRLPHEPSLIQAEVRPSESGPSGAGGAAVDTILEGATHILKKLGFEGYTTNAIADRAGVSIGSLYQYFPNKDAVTLTLIERESAVLVREIEATRCLILATVESLLELSR
;
A
#
# COMPACT_ATOMS: atom_id res chain seq x y z
N MET A 1 -5.28 -33.25 45.87
CA MET A 1 -5.42 -32.58 44.55
C MET A 1 -5.68 -31.09 44.81
N ARG A 2 -4.67 -30.23 44.65
CA ARG A 2 -4.82 -28.77 44.71
C ARG A 2 -4.32 -28.18 43.38
N PRO A 3 -5.05 -27.25 42.75
CA PRO A 3 -4.61 -26.58 41.53
C PRO A 3 -3.55 -25.53 41.87
N LYS A 4 -2.49 -25.42 41.05
CA LYS A 4 -1.59 -24.27 41.07
C LYS A 4 -2.01 -23.28 39.98
N ILE A 5 -2.64 -22.19 40.43
CA ILE A 5 -2.43 -20.79 39.95
C ILE A 5 -0.92 -20.51 39.80
N SER A 6 -0.38 -19.66 38.95
CA SER A 6 -0.81 -18.49 38.16
C SER A 6 0.32 -18.21 37.14
N ASP A 7 0.03 -17.56 36.01
CA ASP A 7 0.52 -16.19 35.73
C ASP A 7 0.56 -15.84 34.24
N SER A 8 0.14 -14.60 34.01
CA SER A 8 0.19 -13.87 32.76
C SER A 8 1.60 -13.79 32.18
N ALA A 9 1.69 -13.95 30.86
CA ALA A 9 2.77 -13.35 30.08
C ALA A 9 2.22 -12.86 28.74
N HIS A 10 1.90 -11.55 28.70
CA HIS A 10 2.19 -10.74 27.52
C HIS A 10 3.67 -10.96 27.17
N ALA A 11 3.97 -11.51 26.00
CA ALA A 11 5.18 -11.18 25.28
C ALA A 11 5.20 -11.88 23.91
N SER A 12 5.30 -11.04 22.89
CA SER A 12 6.30 -11.21 21.84
C SER A 12 6.14 -12.44 20.95
N ASN A 13 5.37 -12.29 19.87
CA ASN A 13 5.88 -12.80 18.60
C ASN A 13 6.75 -11.73 17.94
N SER A 14 7.79 -11.30 18.68
CA SER A 14 8.95 -10.60 18.16
C SER A 14 9.82 -11.62 17.44
N ARG A 15 9.48 -11.87 16.18
CA ARG A 15 10.39 -12.51 15.22
C ARG A 15 9.93 -12.15 13.82
N LEU A 16 10.37 -10.98 13.35
CA LEU A 16 10.50 -10.74 11.92
C LEU A 16 11.42 -11.85 11.38
N PRO A 17 10.95 -12.73 10.47
CA PRO A 17 11.84 -13.70 9.87
C PRO A 17 12.89 -12.92 9.06
N HIS A 18 14.14 -13.24 9.36
CA HIS A 18 15.35 -12.80 8.68
C HIS A 18 15.12 -12.60 7.18
N GLU A 19 15.28 -11.37 6.68
CA GLU A 19 15.50 -11.18 5.25
C GLU A 19 16.79 -11.94 4.88
N PRO A 20 16.72 -13.02 4.08
CA PRO A 20 17.91 -13.78 3.75
C PRO A 20 18.73 -13.00 2.72
N SER A 21 20.02 -12.82 3.02
CA SER A 21 21.00 -12.31 2.09
C SER A 21 21.33 -13.35 1.00
N LEU A 22 21.30 -12.88 -0.25
CA LEU A 22 21.93 -13.41 -1.47
C LEU A 22 21.39 -14.74 -2.05
N ILE A 23 20.72 -14.66 -3.21
CA ILE A 23 21.17 -15.33 -4.45
C ILE A 23 20.79 -14.45 -5.66
N GLN A 24 21.79 -14.13 -6.50
CA GLN A 24 21.62 -13.56 -7.83
C GLN A 24 20.68 -14.45 -8.67
N ALA A 25 19.48 -13.98 -8.97
CA ALA A 25 18.67 -14.56 -10.04
C ALA A 25 18.65 -13.57 -11.21
N GLU A 26 19.19 -14.04 -12.32
CA GLU A 26 19.48 -13.31 -13.55
C GLU A 26 18.36 -12.39 -14.00
N VAL A 27 18.79 -11.17 -14.36
CA VAL A 27 18.03 -10.19 -15.12
C VAL A 27 17.50 -10.84 -16.39
N ARG A 28 16.17 -11.00 -16.48
CA ARG A 28 15.48 -11.12 -17.76
C ARG A 28 14.95 -9.73 -18.13
N PRO A 29 15.50 -9.06 -19.17
CA PRO A 29 14.88 -7.87 -19.70
C PRO A 29 13.65 -8.32 -20.50
N SER A 30 12.43 -7.96 -20.07
CA SER A 30 11.35 -7.81 -21.06
C SER A 30 11.42 -6.38 -21.58
N GLU A 31 11.85 -6.26 -22.83
CA GLU A 31 11.99 -5.04 -23.57
C GLU A 31 10.65 -4.31 -23.74
N SER A 32 10.57 -3.07 -23.25
CA SER A 32 9.93 -1.94 -23.92
C SER A 32 10.20 -0.66 -23.11
N GLY A 33 11.11 0.20 -23.59
CA GLY A 33 11.19 1.61 -23.17
C GLY A 33 10.25 2.49 -24.02
N PRO A 34 10.19 3.83 -23.84
CA PRO A 34 10.74 4.69 -22.77
C PRO A 34 9.64 5.44 -21.97
N SER A 35 9.97 5.91 -20.77
CA SER A 35 9.26 6.98 -20.02
C SER A 35 7.79 6.73 -19.66
N GLY A 36 7.51 5.68 -18.87
CA GLY A 36 6.17 5.38 -18.33
C GLY A 36 6.06 4.08 -17.52
N ALA A 37 7.06 3.21 -17.61
CA ALA A 37 7.03 1.85 -17.05
C ALA A 37 7.00 1.77 -15.52
N GLY A 38 7.61 2.73 -14.80
CA GLY A 38 7.64 2.71 -13.34
C GLY A 38 6.25 2.89 -12.70
N GLY A 39 5.41 3.76 -13.27
CA GLY A 39 4.05 3.98 -12.79
C GLY A 39 3.17 2.75 -12.97
N ALA A 40 3.23 2.10 -14.14
CA ALA A 40 2.46 0.89 -14.41
C ALA A 40 2.82 -0.28 -13.48
N ALA A 41 4.10 -0.44 -13.14
CA ALA A 41 4.55 -1.45 -12.19
C ALA A 41 4.04 -1.16 -10.76
N VAL A 42 4.13 0.09 -10.31
CA VAL A 42 3.59 0.53 -9.02
C VAL A 42 2.09 0.28 -8.94
N ASP A 43 1.33 0.65 -9.98
CA ASP A 43 -0.12 0.44 -10.01
C ASP A 43 -0.49 -1.03 -9.91
N THR A 44 0.20 -1.90 -10.66
CA THR A 44 -0.04 -3.35 -10.63
C THR A 44 0.25 -3.96 -9.26
N ILE A 45 1.33 -3.50 -8.59
CA ILE A 45 1.66 -3.92 -7.21
C ILE A 45 0.56 -3.49 -6.24
N LEU A 46 0.10 -2.23 -6.32
CA LEU A 46 -0.96 -1.71 -5.45
C LEU A 46 -2.30 -2.41 -5.69
N GLU A 47 -2.62 -2.77 -6.94
CA GLU A 47 -3.80 -3.58 -7.26
C GLU A 47 -3.72 -4.99 -6.66
N GLY A 48 -2.54 -5.61 -6.73
CA GLY A 48 -2.27 -6.88 -6.06
C GLY A 48 -2.47 -6.77 -4.54
N ALA A 49 -1.92 -5.73 -3.93
CA ALA A 49 -2.07 -5.42 -2.51
C ALA A 49 -3.54 -5.28 -2.09
N THR A 50 -4.32 -4.48 -2.82
CA THR A 50 -5.76 -4.31 -2.60
C THR A 50 -6.52 -5.63 -2.74
N HIS A 51 -6.18 -6.45 -3.75
CA HIS A 51 -6.83 -7.73 -3.95
C HIS A 51 -6.59 -8.68 -2.79
N ILE A 52 -5.35 -8.79 -2.33
CA ILE A 52 -4.98 -9.65 -1.20
C ILE A 52 -5.68 -9.18 0.07
N LEU A 53 -5.68 -7.88 0.38
CA LEU A 53 -6.41 -7.35 1.54
C LEU A 53 -7.91 -7.68 1.49
N LYS A 54 -8.55 -7.52 0.32
CA LYS A 54 -9.98 -7.80 0.14
C LYS A 54 -10.33 -9.28 0.24
N LYS A 55 -9.44 -10.18 -0.17
CA LYS A 55 -9.73 -11.62 -0.28
C LYS A 55 -9.19 -12.46 0.86
N LEU A 56 -8.00 -12.14 1.35
CA LEU A 56 -7.27 -12.91 2.36
C LEU A 56 -7.13 -12.16 3.70
N GLY A 57 -7.55 -10.89 3.75
CA GLY A 57 -7.46 -10.07 4.95
C GLY A 57 -6.01 -9.75 5.35
N PHE A 58 -5.83 -9.27 6.58
CA PHE A 58 -4.51 -8.88 7.10
C PHE A 58 -3.53 -10.04 7.26
N GLU A 59 -4.03 -11.25 7.57
CA GLU A 59 -3.18 -12.43 7.73
C GLU A 59 -2.52 -12.85 6.41
N GLY A 60 -3.25 -12.79 5.29
CA GLY A 60 -2.71 -13.09 3.96
C GLY A 60 -1.89 -11.97 3.34
N TYR A 61 -1.87 -10.77 3.95
CA TYR A 61 -1.21 -9.60 3.42
C TYR A 61 0.32 -9.65 3.65
N THR A 62 1.01 -10.26 2.68
CA THR A 62 2.46 -10.46 2.66
C THR A 62 3.06 -9.97 1.33
N THR A 63 4.32 -9.52 1.34
CA THR A 63 5.01 -9.04 0.13
C THR A 63 5.11 -10.11 -0.96
N ASN A 64 5.29 -11.38 -0.58
CA ASN A 64 5.28 -12.50 -1.51
C ASN A 64 3.92 -12.67 -2.20
N ALA A 65 2.83 -12.71 -1.42
CA ALA A 65 1.48 -12.82 -1.98
C ALA A 65 1.12 -11.64 -2.88
N ILE A 66 1.59 -10.44 -2.55
CA ILE A 66 1.43 -9.25 -3.37
C ILE A 66 2.21 -9.36 -4.69
N ALA A 67 3.49 -9.75 -4.63
CA ALA A 67 4.33 -9.92 -5.81
C ALA A 67 3.76 -10.98 -6.77
N ASP A 68 3.37 -12.14 -6.22
CA ASP A 68 2.74 -13.22 -6.97
C ASP A 68 1.45 -12.76 -7.64
N ARG A 69 0.60 -12.04 -6.91
CA ARG A 69 -0.66 -11.53 -7.45
C ARG A 69 -0.46 -10.45 -8.51
N ALA A 70 0.54 -9.60 -8.34
CA ALA A 70 0.89 -8.53 -9.27
C ALA A 70 1.67 -9.03 -10.50
N GLY A 71 2.05 -10.30 -10.54
CA GLY A 71 2.82 -10.87 -11.65
C GLY A 71 4.23 -10.29 -11.77
N VAL A 72 4.80 -9.80 -10.66
CA VAL A 72 6.16 -9.25 -10.59
C VAL A 72 7.05 -10.15 -9.74
N SER A 73 8.36 -10.11 -9.97
CA SER A 73 9.29 -10.80 -9.08
C SER A 73 9.33 -10.11 -7.71
N ILE A 74 9.60 -10.88 -6.64
CA ILE A 74 9.77 -10.31 -5.30
C ILE A 74 10.89 -9.25 -5.27
N GLY A 75 11.98 -9.48 -6.02
CA GLY A 75 13.06 -8.51 -6.16
C GLY A 75 12.62 -7.21 -6.85
N SER A 76 11.77 -7.31 -7.87
CA SER A 76 11.17 -6.15 -8.53
C SER A 76 10.25 -5.39 -7.58
N LEU A 77 9.46 -6.07 -6.75
CA LEU A 77 8.64 -5.40 -5.73
C LEU A 77 9.53 -4.58 -4.78
N TYR A 78 10.61 -5.16 -4.29
CA TYR A 78 11.53 -4.49 -3.38
C TYR A 78 12.29 -3.30 -4.01
N GLN A 79 12.43 -3.26 -5.35
CA GLN A 79 12.97 -2.08 -6.04
C GLN A 79 12.04 -0.86 -5.94
N TYR A 80 10.72 -1.07 -5.85
CA TYR A 80 9.74 0.01 -5.68
C TYR A 80 9.37 0.24 -4.21
N PHE A 81 9.28 -0.83 -3.42
CA PHE A 81 8.82 -0.79 -2.04
C PHE A 81 9.79 -1.53 -1.13
N PRO A 82 10.59 -0.82 -0.30
CA PRO A 82 11.62 -1.45 0.51
C PRO A 82 11.04 -2.37 1.60
N ASN A 83 9.76 -2.24 1.95
CA ASN A 83 9.08 -3.08 2.92
C ASN A 83 7.55 -3.05 2.70
N LYS A 84 6.83 -3.90 3.45
CA LYS A 84 5.36 -3.98 3.40
C LYS A 84 4.66 -2.68 3.83
N ASP A 85 5.27 -1.92 4.74
CA ASP A 85 4.68 -0.68 5.25
C ASP A 85 4.70 0.40 4.18
N ALA A 86 5.74 0.46 3.34
CA ALA A 86 5.81 1.35 2.18
C ALA A 86 4.67 1.06 1.18
N VAL A 87 4.41 -0.22 0.88
CA VAL A 87 3.26 -0.62 0.04
C VAL A 87 1.95 -0.12 0.65
N THR A 88 1.81 -0.29 1.97
CA THR A 88 0.59 0.06 2.71
C THR A 88 0.36 1.57 2.76
N LEU A 89 1.40 2.35 3.03
CA LEU A 89 1.34 3.81 3.06
C LEU A 89 0.93 4.35 1.69
N THR A 90 1.61 3.92 0.63
CA THR A 90 1.28 4.36 -0.73
C THR A 90 -0.13 3.92 -1.14
N LEU A 91 -0.58 2.74 -0.70
CA LEU A 91 -1.96 2.31 -0.93
C LEU A 91 -2.98 3.22 -0.23
N ILE A 92 -2.73 3.59 1.04
CA ILE A 92 -3.58 4.53 1.78
C ILE A 92 -3.60 5.90 1.10
N GLU A 93 -2.45 6.42 0.68
CA GLU A 93 -2.35 7.69 -0.04
C GLU A 93 -3.16 7.66 -1.35
N ARG A 94 -3.03 6.59 -2.14
CA ARG A 94 -3.78 6.40 -3.39
C ARG A 94 -5.29 6.40 -3.15
N GLU A 95 -5.76 5.61 -2.19
CA GLU A 95 -7.21 5.46 -1.93
C GLU A 95 -7.79 6.72 -1.25
N SER A 96 -7.04 7.37 -0.36
CA SER A 96 -7.46 8.61 0.29
C SER A 96 -7.48 9.81 -0.65
N ALA A 97 -6.64 9.83 -1.69
CA ALA A 97 -6.63 10.90 -2.68
C ALA A 97 -8.01 11.07 -3.38
N VAL A 98 -8.79 10.00 -3.53
CA VAL A 98 -10.14 10.08 -4.08
C VAL A 98 -11.07 10.86 -3.14
N LEU A 99 -11.06 10.52 -1.85
CA LEU A 99 -11.87 11.19 -0.83
C LEU A 99 -11.49 12.67 -0.69
N VAL A 100 -10.18 12.97 -0.72
CA VAL A 100 -9.70 14.35 -0.66
C VAL A 100 -10.19 15.15 -1.86
N ARG A 101 -10.13 14.61 -3.08
CA ARG A 101 -10.61 15.32 -4.28
C ARG A 101 -12.09 15.70 -4.21
N GLU A 102 -12.94 14.83 -3.67
CA GLU A 102 -14.37 15.12 -3.52
C GLU A 102 -14.62 16.25 -2.50
N ILE A 103 -13.89 16.24 -1.39
CA ILE A 103 -13.94 17.29 -0.37
C ILE A 103 -13.49 18.63 -0.97
N GLU A 104 -12.38 18.61 -1.70
CA GLU A 104 -11.79 19.79 -2.37
C GLU A 104 -12.75 20.40 -3.41
N ALA A 105 -13.39 19.56 -4.23
CA ALA A 105 -14.38 20.01 -5.21
C ALA A 105 -15.58 20.68 -4.54
N THR A 106 -16.09 20.09 -3.45
CA THR A 106 -17.20 20.66 -2.67
C THR A 106 -16.80 22.00 -2.05
N ARG A 107 -15.60 22.10 -1.48
CA ARG A 107 -15.08 23.34 -0.90
C ARG A 107 -15.01 24.46 -1.94
N CYS A 108 -14.53 24.16 -3.14
CA CYS A 108 -14.41 25.13 -4.23
C CYS A 108 -15.78 25.72 -4.63
N LEU A 109 -16.82 24.87 -4.74
CA LEU A 109 -18.18 25.32 -5.03
C LEU A 109 -18.74 26.25 -3.95
N ILE A 110 -18.52 25.93 -2.68
CA ILE A 110 -18.97 26.76 -1.55
C ILE A 110 -18.28 28.12 -1.58
N LEU A 111 -16.95 28.15 -1.75
CA LEU A 111 -16.19 29.40 -1.78
C LEU A 111 -16.61 30.30 -2.93
N ALA A 112 -16.77 29.74 -4.14
CA ALA A 112 -17.24 30.49 -5.31
C ALA A 112 -18.63 31.10 -5.10
N THR A 113 -19.51 30.40 -4.39
CA THR A 113 -20.86 30.89 -4.06
C THR A 113 -20.80 32.03 -3.03
N VAL A 114 -19.95 31.90 -2.00
CA VAL A 114 -19.77 32.94 -0.96
C VAL A 114 -19.18 34.22 -1.57
N GLU A 115 -18.17 34.10 -2.42
CA GLU A 115 -17.58 35.23 -3.14
C GLU A 115 -18.64 35.96 -3.98
N SER A 116 -19.45 35.21 -4.75
CA SER A 116 -20.53 35.77 -5.57
C SER A 116 -21.58 36.52 -4.73
N LEU A 117 -21.95 36.01 -3.55
CA LEU A 117 -22.91 36.67 -2.66
C LEU A 117 -22.34 37.95 -2.04
N LEU A 118 -21.05 37.95 -1.68
CA LEU A 118 -20.38 39.14 -1.15
C LEU A 118 -20.27 40.24 -2.20
N GLU A 119 -20.00 39.89 -3.45
CA GLU A 119 -19.97 40.84 -4.57
C GLU A 119 -21.33 41.48 -4.84
N LEU A 120 -22.42 40.71 -4.76
CA LEU A 120 -23.79 41.22 -4.96
C LEU A 120 -24.27 42.15 -3.83
N SER A 121 -23.66 42.07 -2.66
CA SER A 121 -23.98 42.91 -1.50
C SER A 121 -23.22 44.25 -1.46
N ARG A 122 -22.34 44.49 -2.44
CA ARG A 122 -21.48 45.66 -2.56
C ARG A 122 -21.99 46.62 -3.62
#